data_AF-A0AB34J0B1-F1
#
_entry.id   AF-A0AB34J0B1-F1
#
_cell.length_a   1.000
_cell.length_b   1.000
_cell.length_c   1.000
_cell.angle_alpha   90.00
_cell.angle_beta   90.00
_cell.angle_gamma   90.00
#
_symmetry.space_group_name_H-M   'P 1'
#
loop_
_entity.id
_entity.type
_entity.pdbx_description
1 polymer ?
#
loop_
_entity_poly.entity_id
_entity_poly.type
_entity_poly.pdbx_seq_one_letter_code
_entity_poly.pdbx_strand_id
1 'polypeptide(L)'
;MRPLWLALPLSPAVTPLPPPAGAAYVPVYARTQPLIGGPSFLRLHVLVRHGLTTFEFIPARPRDPRAAAALLLGQAVDGRVRCAHVRLAERGSWRLLGYSRRQSAEVEAFARRQPSRLSLLSNNCWTFARAVVEFAELCESPPDTPVGDTQGEGEREPLRS
;
A
#
# COMPACT_ATOMS: atom_id res chain seq x y z
N MET A 1 -29.13 0.50 0.68
CA MET A 1 -27.74 0.72 0.21
C MET A 1 -26.79 0.22 1.28
N ARG A 2 -26.03 -0.86 1.03
CA ARG A 2 -25.03 -1.33 1.98
C ARG A 2 -23.83 -0.36 1.95
N PRO A 3 -23.38 0.17 3.09
CA PRO A 3 -22.29 1.12 3.14
C PRO A 3 -21.00 0.34 2.81
N LEU A 4 -20.45 0.57 1.61
CA LEU A 4 -19.29 -0.13 1.00
C LEU A 4 -17.96 0.04 1.76
N TRP A 5 -17.97 0.71 2.91
CA TRP A 5 -16.79 1.21 3.65
C TRP A 5 -16.24 0.22 4.68
N LEU A 6 -16.84 -0.97 4.82
CA LEU A 6 -16.46 -1.98 5.81
C LEU A 6 -15.50 -3.06 5.30
N ALA A 7 -15.09 -3.02 4.03
CA ALA A 7 -14.23 -4.05 3.47
C ALA A 7 -13.20 -3.46 2.51
N LEU A 8 -12.10 -2.98 3.06
CA LEU A 8 -10.88 -3.64 2.64
C LEU A 8 -10.95 -4.98 3.36
N PRO A 9 -11.39 -6.09 2.71
CA PRO A 9 -11.17 -7.38 3.30
C PRO A 9 -9.67 -7.43 3.47
N LEU A 10 -9.22 -7.29 4.71
CA LEU A 10 -7.90 -7.67 5.13
C LEU A 10 -7.89 -9.19 5.00
N SER A 11 -7.94 -9.67 3.75
CA SER A 11 -8.04 -11.06 3.35
C SER A 11 -7.01 -11.84 4.15
N PRO A 12 -7.35 -13.07 4.57
CA PRO A 12 -6.39 -13.94 5.26
C PRO A 12 -5.09 -13.94 4.46
N ALA A 13 -3.95 -13.94 5.18
CA ALA A 13 -2.60 -13.76 4.64
C ALA A 13 -2.47 -14.37 3.25
N VAL A 14 -2.62 -13.53 2.22
CA VAL A 14 -2.41 -13.94 0.84
C VAL A 14 -0.93 -14.26 0.77
N THR A 15 -0.61 -15.52 0.51
CA THR A 15 0.75 -15.91 0.18
C THR A 15 1.23 -14.95 -0.90
N PRO A 16 2.28 -14.16 -0.66
CA PRO A 16 2.69 -13.16 -1.62
C PRO A 16 3.05 -13.88 -2.93
N LEU A 17 2.22 -13.66 -3.96
CA LEU A 17 2.49 -14.16 -5.31
C LEU A 17 3.86 -13.59 -5.74
N PRO A 18 4.70 -14.36 -6.44
CA PRO A 18 5.93 -13.81 -6.99
C PRO A 18 5.61 -12.62 -7.92
N PRO A 19 6.52 -11.64 -8.05
CA PRO A 19 6.32 -10.54 -8.99
C PRO A 19 6.09 -11.09 -10.39
N PRO A 20 5.27 -10.42 -11.22
CA PRO A 20 5.05 -10.86 -12.58
C PRO A 20 6.34 -10.99 -13.38
N ALA A 21 6.42 -12.01 -14.23
CA ALA A 21 7.51 -12.12 -15.20
C ALA A 21 7.47 -10.91 -16.16
N GLY A 22 8.58 -10.20 -16.31
CA GLY A 22 8.69 -9.00 -17.15
C GLY A 22 9.16 -7.76 -16.38
N ALA A 23 8.69 -6.57 -16.81
CA ALA A 23 9.12 -5.24 -16.36
C ALA A 23 9.31 -5.08 -14.83
N ALA A 24 10.07 -4.07 -14.40
CA ALA A 24 10.33 -3.82 -12.98
C ALA A 24 9.04 -3.44 -12.21
N TYR A 25 8.46 -4.41 -11.49
CA TYR A 25 7.33 -4.18 -10.59
C TYR A 25 7.83 -3.80 -9.19
N VAL A 26 7.08 -2.91 -8.53
CA VAL A 26 7.37 -2.47 -7.16
C VAL A 26 6.29 -3.03 -6.22
N PRO A 27 6.66 -3.75 -5.16
CA PRO A 27 5.68 -4.29 -4.23
C PRO A 27 5.03 -3.18 -3.39
N VAL A 28 3.72 -3.29 -3.20
CA VAL A 28 2.90 -2.38 -2.40
C VAL A 28 2.41 -3.11 -1.15
N TYR A 29 2.72 -2.55 0.01
CA TYR A 29 2.31 -3.08 1.31
C TYR A 29 1.44 -2.10 2.05
N ALA A 30 0.61 -2.60 2.97
CA ALA A 30 -0.06 -1.77 3.96
C ALA A 30 0.12 -2.32 5.37
N ARG A 31 0.04 -1.40 6.33
CA ARG A 31 0.03 -1.70 7.76
C ARG A 31 -0.96 -0.77 8.45
N THR A 32 -1.68 -1.27 9.44
CA THR A 32 -2.42 -0.43 10.37
C THR A 32 -1.63 -0.29 11.67
N GLN A 33 -1.65 0.88 12.27
CA GLN A 33 -1.05 1.14 13.58
C GLN A 33 -1.92 2.10 14.39
N PRO A 34 -1.68 2.23 15.69
CA PRO A 34 -2.33 3.26 16.48
C PRO A 34 -2.07 4.64 15.90
N LEU A 35 -3.06 5.54 16.00
CA LEU A 35 -2.83 6.94 15.68
C LEU A 35 -1.69 7.49 16.54
N ILE A 36 -0.80 8.30 15.96
CA ILE A 36 0.29 8.91 16.73
C ILE A 36 -0.32 9.76 17.85
N GLY A 37 0.07 9.49 19.10
CA GLY A 37 -0.49 10.15 20.28
C GLY A 37 -1.89 9.66 20.70
N GLY A 38 -2.49 8.72 19.96
CA GLY A 38 -3.77 8.10 20.28
C GLY A 38 -3.65 6.81 21.10
N PRO A 39 -4.78 6.25 21.56
CA PRO A 39 -4.79 4.99 22.30
C PRO A 39 -4.25 3.82 21.48
N SER A 40 -3.40 2.99 22.09
CA SER A 40 -2.70 1.87 21.42
C SER A 40 -3.63 0.75 20.92
N PHE A 41 -4.82 0.61 21.49
CA PHE A 41 -5.80 -0.37 21.06
C PHE A 41 -6.54 0.05 19.77
N LEU A 42 -6.49 1.34 19.40
CA LEU A 42 -7.26 1.89 18.29
C LEU A 42 -6.40 2.08 17.04
N ARG A 43 -6.33 1.03 16.21
CA ARG A 43 -5.48 0.98 15.00
C ARG A 43 -6.14 1.66 13.80
N LEU A 44 -6.29 2.97 13.86
CA LEU A 44 -6.93 3.77 12.79
C LEU A 44 -5.95 4.33 11.76
N HIS A 45 -4.66 4.38 12.08
CA HIS A 45 -3.67 4.98 11.21
C HIS A 45 -3.17 3.95 10.19
N VAL A 46 -3.19 4.31 8.91
CA VAL A 46 -2.82 3.44 7.80
C VAL A 46 -1.54 3.95 7.17
N LEU A 47 -0.61 3.03 6.95
CA LEU A 47 0.63 3.25 6.23
C LEU A 47 0.57 2.43 4.95
N VAL A 48 0.98 3.05 3.85
CA VAL A 48 1.18 2.38 2.57
C VAL A 48 2.66 2.45 2.24
N ARG A 49 3.28 1.31 1.95
CA ARG A 49 4.67 1.25 1.51
C ARG A 49 4.72 0.82 0.06
N HIS A 50 5.41 1.60 -0.76
CA HIS A 50 5.67 1.30 -2.17
C HIS A 50 7.19 1.25 -2.35
N GLY A 51 7.73 0.05 -2.56
CA GLY A 51 9.17 -0.16 -2.60
C GLY A 51 9.82 0.23 -1.25
N LEU A 52 10.74 1.21 -1.29
CA LEU A 52 11.43 1.72 -0.11
C LEU A 52 10.76 2.95 0.51
N THR A 53 9.67 3.46 -0.06
CA THR A 53 8.99 4.67 0.44
C THR A 53 7.72 4.29 1.17
N THR A 54 7.57 4.78 2.39
CA THR A 54 6.36 4.70 3.19
C THR A 54 5.63 6.02 3.14
N PHE A 55 4.33 5.96 2.87
CA PHE A 55 3.40 7.06 2.87
C PHE A 55 2.43 6.90 4.03
N GLU A 56 2.22 7.99 4.75
CA GLU A 56 1.23 8.03 5.82
C GLU A 56 0.67 9.44 5.97
N PHE A 57 -0.59 9.52 6.39
CA PHE A 57 -1.27 10.78 6.61
C PHE A 57 -1.40 11.07 8.10
N ILE A 58 -0.68 12.08 8.58
CA ILE A 58 -0.53 12.37 10.02
C ILE A 58 -1.12 13.74 10.36
N PRO A 59 -1.60 13.95 11.60
CA PRO A 59 -1.92 15.28 12.09
C PRO A 59 -0.70 16.21 11.98
N ALA A 60 -0.92 17.50 11.74
CA ALA A 60 0.13 18.52 11.73
C ALA A 60 0.86 18.60 13.08
N ARG A 61 0.12 18.37 14.18
CA ARG A 61 0.63 18.33 15.56
C ARG A 61 0.27 16.99 16.23
N PRO A 62 0.99 15.90 15.91
CA PRO A 62 0.56 14.54 16.28
C PRO A 62 0.77 14.19 17.76
N ARG A 63 1.45 15.04 18.53
CA ARG A 63 1.62 14.89 19.99
C ARG A 63 0.76 15.88 20.79
N ASP A 64 -0.01 16.73 20.11
CA ASP A 64 -0.89 17.69 20.78
C ASP A 64 -2.16 16.96 21.24
N PRO A 65 -2.45 16.90 22.56
CA PRO A 65 -3.64 16.23 23.08
C PRO A 65 -4.93 16.85 22.55
N ARG A 66 -4.92 18.13 22.14
CA ARG A 66 -6.08 18.78 21.53
C ARG A 66 -6.41 18.19 20.16
N ALA A 67 -5.40 17.85 19.37
CA ALA A 67 -5.60 17.21 18.07
C ALA A 67 -6.17 15.79 18.24
N ALA A 68 -5.68 15.04 19.22
CA ALA A 68 -6.23 13.71 19.55
C ALA A 68 -7.68 13.80 20.05
N ALA A 69 -7.99 14.74 20.94
CA ALA A 69 -9.35 14.96 21.43
C ALA A 69 -10.30 15.38 20.30
N ALA A 70 -9.91 16.33 19.44
CA ALA A 70 -10.68 16.75 18.29
C ALA A 70 -11.00 15.57 17.36
N LEU A 71 -9.99 14.75 17.04
CA LEU A 71 -10.17 13.53 16.24
C LEU A 71 -11.14 12.55 16.89
N LEU A 72 -11.00 12.28 18.19
CA LEU A 72 -11.90 11.40 18.95
C LEU A 72 -13.34 11.93 19.01
N LEU A 73 -13.52 13.25 19.00
CA LEU A 73 -14.82 13.92 18.91
C LEU A 73 -15.33 14.03 17.45
N GLY A 74 -14.64 13.41 16.49
CA GLY A 74 -15.03 13.40 15.08
C GLY A 74 -14.75 14.70 14.33
N GLN A 75 -14.05 15.65 14.94
CA GLN A 75 -13.67 16.90 14.31
C GLN A 75 -12.48 16.72 13.36
N ALA A 76 -12.46 17.52 12.31
CA ALA A 76 -11.32 17.58 11.41
C ALA A 76 -10.18 18.40 12.05
N VAL A 77 -8.95 17.93 11.91
CA VAL A 77 -7.73 18.64 12.28
C VAL A 77 -6.83 18.81 11.07
N ASP A 78 -5.93 19.79 11.09
CA ASP A 78 -4.92 19.90 10.06
C ASP A 78 -4.02 18.67 10.06
N GLY A 79 -3.74 18.16 8.87
CA GLY A 79 -2.94 16.99 8.60
C GLY A 79 -1.96 17.24 7.46
N ARG A 80 -1.02 16.32 7.29
CA ARG A 80 -0.06 16.35 6.20
C ARG A 80 0.35 14.93 5.84
N VAL A 81 0.71 14.76 4.57
CA VAL A 81 1.32 13.53 4.10
C VAL A 81 2.80 13.54 4.49
N ARG A 82 3.23 12.45 5.14
CA ARG A 82 4.63 12.15 5.38
C ARG A 82 5.06 11.05 4.43
N CYS A 83 6.12 11.33 3.67
CA CYS A 83 6.83 10.35 2.86
C CYS A 83 8.17 10.08 3.54
N ALA A 84 8.41 8.84 3.93
CA ALA A 84 9.65 8.43 4.59
C ALA A 84 10.30 7.28 3.81
N HIS A 85 11.57 7.43 3.45
CA HIS A 85 12.34 6.33 2.89
C HIS A 85 12.79 5.42 4.03
N VAL A 86 12.30 4.19 4.04
CA VAL A 86 12.62 3.22 5.09
C VAL A 86 14.03 2.68 4.84
N ARG A 87 14.93 2.86 5.82
CA ARG A 87 16.09 1.99 5.99
C ARG A 87 15.62 0.76 6.76
N LEU A 88 15.77 -0.42 6.16
CA LEU A 88 15.42 -1.75 6.68
C LEU A 88 15.39 -1.84 8.22
N ALA A 89 14.19 -2.06 8.78
CA ALA A 89 13.87 -2.66 10.10
C ALA A 89 12.67 -1.97 10.79
N GLU A 90 11.53 -1.81 10.12
CA GLU A 90 10.31 -1.42 10.83
C GLU A 90 9.65 -2.65 11.47
N ARG A 91 9.48 -2.62 12.80
CA ARG A 91 8.73 -3.62 13.56
C ARG A 91 7.24 -3.58 13.19
N GLY A 92 6.63 -4.74 12.99
CA GLY A 92 5.20 -4.90 12.73
C GLY A 92 4.88 -5.67 11.44
N SER A 93 3.70 -6.27 11.38
CA SER A 93 3.25 -7.05 10.22
C SER A 93 2.79 -6.14 9.08
N TRP A 94 3.63 -6.02 8.06
CA TRP A 94 3.24 -5.49 6.76
C TRP A 94 2.47 -6.57 5.98
N ARG A 95 1.37 -6.18 5.34
CA ARG A 95 0.64 -7.04 4.42
C ARG A 95 0.92 -6.61 2.99
N LEU A 96 1.28 -7.56 2.12
CA LEU A 96 1.36 -7.29 0.69
C LEU A 96 -0.06 -7.06 0.17
N LEU A 97 -0.25 -5.96 -0.57
CA LEU A 97 -1.49 -5.65 -1.26
C LEU A 97 -1.42 -6.05 -2.74
N GLY A 98 -0.24 -5.96 -3.35
CA GLY A 98 -0.03 -6.31 -4.75
C GLY A 98 1.26 -5.70 -5.30
N TYR A 99 1.34 -5.64 -6.62
CA TYR A 99 2.48 -5.11 -7.36
C TYR A 99 2.06 -3.93 -8.23
N SER A 100 2.86 -2.88 -8.22
CA SER A 100 2.66 -1.66 -9.00
C SER A 100 3.66 -1.60 -10.15
N ARG A 101 3.19 -1.12 -11.31
CA ARG A 101 4.07 -0.76 -12.45
C ARG A 101 4.62 0.66 -12.33
N ARG A 102 4.04 1.48 -11.46
CA ARG A 102 4.47 2.86 -11.25
C ARG A 102 5.76 2.90 -10.46
N GLN A 103 6.57 3.92 -10.72
CA GLN A 103 7.77 4.16 -9.95
C GLN A 103 7.44 4.86 -8.64
N SER A 104 8.25 4.61 -7.60
CA SER A 104 8.02 5.18 -6.27
C SER A 104 7.97 6.71 -6.26
N ALA A 105 8.72 7.36 -7.15
CA ALA A 105 8.70 8.82 -7.31
C ALA A 105 7.35 9.35 -7.81
N GLU A 106 6.68 8.62 -8.71
CA GLU A 106 5.36 9.00 -9.22
C GLU A 106 4.30 8.91 -8.13
N VAL A 107 4.32 7.81 -7.37
CA VAL A 107 3.40 7.57 -6.25
C VAL A 107 3.63 8.61 -5.15
N GLU A 108 4.89 8.97 -4.88
CA GLU A 108 5.21 10.04 -3.94
C GLU A 108 4.68 11.40 -4.38
N ALA A 109 4.87 11.77 -5.65
CA ALA A 109 4.35 13.01 -6.20
C ALA A 109 2.81 13.07 -6.11
N PHE A 110 2.13 11.96 -6.36
CA PHE A 110 0.68 11.84 -6.16
C PHE A 110 0.29 12.00 -4.69
N ALA A 111 0.96 11.29 -3.78
CA ALA A 111 0.65 11.33 -2.36
C ALA A 111 0.76 12.75 -1.79
N ARG A 112 1.76 13.52 -2.22
CA ARG A 112 1.97 14.91 -1.75
C ARG A 112 0.87 15.89 -2.17
N ARG A 113 0.04 15.57 -3.17
CA ARG A 113 -1.09 16.41 -3.61
C ARG A 113 -2.36 16.20 -2.79
N GLN A 114 -2.37 15.23 -1.87
CA GLN A 114 -3.56 14.87 -1.11
C GLN A 114 -3.94 15.94 -0.07
N PRO A 115 -5.21 15.99 0.37
CA PRO A 115 -5.74 17.05 1.24
C PRO A 115 -4.96 17.24 2.54
N SER A 116 -4.98 18.46 3.08
CA SER A 116 -4.31 18.84 4.33
C SER A 116 -5.17 18.70 5.59
N ARG A 117 -6.27 17.93 5.55
CA ARG A 117 -7.19 17.76 6.69
C ARG A 117 -7.44 16.29 7.01
N LEU A 118 -7.42 15.95 8.29
CA LEU A 118 -7.63 14.63 8.85
C LEU A 118 -8.91 14.60 9.69
N SER A 119 -9.80 13.64 9.44
CA SER A 119 -10.98 13.36 10.26
C SER A 119 -11.13 11.85 10.47
N LEU A 120 -11.57 11.44 11.68
CA LEU A 120 -11.83 10.04 11.99
C LEU A 120 -13.17 9.55 11.45
N LEU A 121 -14.20 10.40 11.38
CA LEU A 121 -15.53 10.00 10.91
C LEU A 121 -15.52 9.61 9.43
N SER A 122 -14.82 10.39 8.61
CA SER A 122 -14.56 10.08 7.20
C SER A 122 -13.30 9.22 6.99
N ASN A 123 -12.60 8.92 8.08
CA ASN A 123 -11.37 8.15 8.15
C ASN A 123 -10.38 8.52 7.03
N ASN A 124 -9.92 9.77 7.03
CA ASN A 124 -9.08 10.30 5.95
C ASN A 124 -7.74 9.55 5.81
N CYS A 125 -7.25 8.87 6.86
CA CYS A 125 -6.12 7.94 6.75
C CYS A 125 -6.41 6.80 5.76
N TRP A 126 -7.61 6.22 5.82
CA TRP A 126 -8.03 5.16 4.91
C TRP A 126 -8.33 5.67 3.52
N THR A 127 -9.02 6.81 3.41
CA THR A 127 -9.30 7.44 2.11
C THR A 127 -8.00 7.78 1.38
N PHE A 128 -7.02 8.34 2.10
CA PHE A 128 -5.68 8.56 1.59
C PHE A 128 -5.00 7.26 1.15
N ALA A 129 -4.97 6.25 2.03
CA ALA A 129 -4.32 4.98 1.71
C ALA A 129 -4.96 4.31 0.49
N ARG A 130 -6.29 4.35 0.38
CA ARG A 130 -7.04 3.84 -0.77
C ARG A 130 -6.66 4.59 -2.03
N ALA A 131 -6.61 5.93 -2.00
CA ALA A 131 -6.22 6.73 -3.15
C ALA A 131 -4.78 6.43 -3.60
N VAL A 132 -3.84 6.26 -2.67
CA VAL A 132 -2.45 5.88 -2.99
C VAL A 132 -2.39 4.48 -3.61
N VAL A 133 -3.16 3.53 -3.08
CA VAL A 133 -3.23 2.16 -3.59
C VAL A 133 -3.87 2.09 -4.97
N GLU A 134 -4.99 2.80 -5.18
CA GLU A 134 -5.67 2.91 -6.47
C GLU A 134 -4.75 3.55 -7.52
N PHE A 135 -4.07 4.64 -7.15
CA PHE A 135 -3.09 5.29 -8.04
C PHE A 135 -1.92 4.38 -8.39
N ALA A 136 -1.48 3.52 -7.46
CA ALA A 136 -0.42 2.55 -7.72
C ALA A 136 -0.82 1.45 -8.73
N GLU A 137 -2.09 1.39 -9.16
CA GLU A 137 -2.58 0.48 -10.21
C GLU A 137 -2.17 -0.97 -9.94
N LEU A 138 -2.59 -1.49 -8.78
CA LEU A 138 -2.20 -2.83 -8.35
C LEU A 138 -2.61 -3.89 -9.38
N CYS A 139 -1.65 -4.69 -9.79
CA CYS A 139 -1.89 -5.95 -10.48
C CYS A 139 -1.97 -7.06 -9.43
N GLU A 140 -3.12 -7.73 -9.33
CA GLU A 140 -3.33 -8.87 -8.41
C GLU A 140 -2.70 -10.17 -8.92
N SER A 141 -2.34 -10.23 -10.19
CA SER A 141 -1.71 -11.39 -10.83
C SER A 141 -0.70 -10.95 -11.89
N PRO A 142 0.35 -11.73 -12.12
CA PRO A 142 1.11 -11.61 -13.36
C PRO A 142 0.17 -11.66 -14.55
N PRO A 143 0.31 -10.81 -15.60
CA PRO A 143 -0.21 -11.21 -16.90
C PRO A 143 0.34 -12.60 -17.17
N ASP A 144 -0.54 -13.54 -17.52
CA ASP A 144 -0.15 -14.89 -17.91
C ASP A 144 1.05 -14.75 -18.85
N THR A 145 2.22 -15.19 -18.39
CA THR A 145 3.38 -15.27 -19.27
C THR A 145 2.89 -16.17 -20.40
N PRO A 146 2.87 -15.71 -21.67
CA PRO A 146 2.56 -16.63 -22.75
C PRO A 146 3.53 -17.78 -22.56
N VAL A 147 2.97 -18.98 -22.31
CA VAL A 147 3.73 -20.22 -22.30
C VAL A 147 4.32 -20.25 -23.69
N GLY A 148 5.59 -19.88 -23.81
CA GLY A 148 6.31 -20.02 -25.05
C GLY A 148 6.20 -21.50 -25.37
N ASP A 149 5.44 -21.82 -26.42
CA ASP A 149 5.42 -23.14 -27.01
C ASP A 149 6.88 -23.47 -27.30
N THR A 150 7.50 -24.25 -26.43
CA THR A 150 8.73 -24.97 -26.74
C THR A 150 8.32 -25.98 -27.79
N GLN A 151 8.24 -25.53 -29.05
CA GLN A 151 8.29 -26.40 -30.20
C GLN A 151 9.57 -27.21 -30.06
N GLY A 152 9.38 -28.49 -29.75
CA GLY A 152 10.45 -29.46 -29.79
C GLY A 152 10.98 -29.54 -31.21
N GLU A 153 12.14 -28.94 -31.46
CA GLU A 153 13.04 -29.41 -32.51
C GLU A 153 13.67 -30.71 -32.01
N GLY A 154 12.93 -31.80 -32.23
CA GLY A 154 13.52 -33.11 -32.34
C GLY A 154 14.19 -33.22 -33.70
N GLU A 155 15.52 -33.17 -33.73
CA GLU A 155 16.28 -33.78 -34.82
C GLU A 155 17.32 -34.72 -34.20
N ARG A 156 16.94 -36.00 -34.17
CA ARG A 156 17.86 -37.12 -34.01
C ARG A 156 18.58 -37.29 -35.34
N GLU A 157 19.86 -36.93 -35.40
CA GLU A 157 20.72 -37.39 -36.49
C GLU A 157 21.29 -38.78 -36.13
N PRO A 158 21.19 -39.78 -37.03
CA PRO A 158 21.56 -41.15 -36.72
C PRO A 158 23.07 -41.39 -36.86
N LEU A 159 23.57 -42.32 -36.05
CA LEU A 159 24.91 -42.91 -36.17
C LEU A 159 25.22 -43.28 -37.63
N ARG A 160 26.39 -42.85 -38.11
CA ARG A 160 27.09 -43.52 -39.20
C ARG A 160 28.46 -44.00 -38.73
N SER A 161 28.53 -45.33 -38.66
CA SER A 161 29.64 -46.26 -38.95
C SER A 161 31.00 -46.01 -38.30
#